data_AF-A0A7Z9IEP9-F1
#
_entry.id   AF-A0A7Z9IEP9-F1
#
_cell.length_a   1.000
_cell.length_b   1.000
_cell.length_c   1.000
_cell.angle_alpha   90.00
_cell.angle_beta   90.00
_cell.angle_gamma   90.00
#
_symmetry.space_group_name_H-M   'P 1'
#
loop_
_entity.id
_entity.type
_entity.pdbx_description
1 polymer ?
#
loop_
_entity_poly.entity_id
_entity_poly.type
_entity_poly.pdbx_seq_one_letter_code
_entity_poly.pdbx_strand_id
1 'polypeptide(L)'
;QQKIADAYVGTLFEEGVLALLGRGGVVGGSSAGAAIQSRMMIQGGKTEANIGQGFDFLPSTIIDQHFTARNRLTRLMGAVDQHPLKVGLGIDEQTALLVEGRIMRVVGVGKVTVCYGKSDKYGLQAQQKTYEHGATLDLTSLRRVARARQEEPFPPQKTPTIEVKRGALMIVGGGGMSLELVKEFVKLAGGNDAKIVVLPTAMPDPLPGTTGKRMFAKVGVTNVTVLTQRKLEDVESHEMLRALKKATGVWFGGGRQWRFVDAYEHTKAFPLILAVLKRGGVIGGSSAGASIQGDYLARGNPLGNLDIMAAGYDRGFGFLPGVAIDQHFAQRNRFADMASLVKRYPQVLGVGIDEATALIVKGNVAEVRGPGKVHFFDRSPDAVKTDLGYLSVPSGKAFDFDKRSVLEQEN
;
A
#
# COMPACT_ATOMS: atom_id res chain seq x y z
N GLN A 1 6.71 -21.67 -29.93
CA GLN A 1 6.25 -21.49 -28.54
C GLN A 1 6.07 -22.86 -27.90
N GLN A 2 5.13 -23.70 -28.35
CA GLN A 2 4.98 -25.08 -27.84
C GLN A 2 6.30 -25.87 -27.70
N LYS A 3 7.08 -25.97 -28.79
CA LYS A 3 8.33 -26.74 -28.83
C LYS A 3 9.35 -26.42 -27.72
N ILE A 4 9.44 -25.15 -27.30
CA ILE A 4 10.38 -24.76 -26.24
C ILE A 4 9.84 -25.15 -24.85
N ALA A 5 8.51 -25.14 -24.67
CA ALA A 5 7.89 -25.61 -23.44
C ALA A 5 8.07 -27.13 -23.29
N ASP A 6 7.76 -27.89 -24.34
CA ASP A 6 7.89 -29.37 -24.33
C ASP A 6 9.30 -29.85 -24.03
N ALA A 7 10.31 -29.08 -24.47
CA ALA A 7 11.71 -29.46 -24.30
C ALA A 7 12.24 -29.23 -22.88
N TYR A 8 11.71 -28.24 -22.15
CA TYR A 8 12.41 -27.70 -20.98
C TYR A 8 11.55 -27.53 -19.73
N VAL A 9 10.23 -27.37 -19.86
CA VAL A 9 9.36 -27.15 -18.68
C VAL A 9 9.29 -28.43 -17.85
N GLY A 10 9.45 -28.29 -16.54
CA GLY A 10 9.50 -29.39 -15.57
C GLY A 10 10.79 -30.21 -15.59
N THR A 11 11.84 -29.72 -16.27
CA THR A 11 13.12 -30.42 -16.38
C THR A 11 14.20 -29.80 -15.49
N LEU A 12 15.31 -30.51 -15.30
CA LEU A 12 16.52 -29.97 -14.65
C LEU A 12 17.07 -28.71 -15.33
N PHE A 13 16.74 -28.49 -16.61
CA PHE A 13 17.08 -27.24 -17.29
C PHE A 13 16.30 -26.05 -16.69
N GLU A 14 14.99 -26.17 -16.46
CA GLU A 14 14.20 -25.12 -15.80
C GLU A 14 14.78 -24.80 -14.42
N GLU A 15 15.12 -25.83 -13.63
CA GLU A 15 15.76 -25.66 -12.32
C GLU A 15 17.11 -24.93 -12.42
N GLY A 16 17.95 -25.29 -13.41
CA GLY A 16 19.23 -24.64 -13.64
C GLY A 16 19.10 -23.16 -14.03
N VAL A 17 18.08 -22.81 -14.81
CA VAL A 17 17.77 -21.42 -15.19
C VAL A 17 17.17 -20.63 -14.02
N LEU A 18 16.32 -21.25 -13.18
CA LEU A 18 15.86 -20.64 -11.92
C LEU A 18 17.03 -20.38 -10.97
N ALA A 19 17.95 -21.33 -10.84
CA ALA A 19 19.16 -21.17 -10.05
C ALA A 19 20.07 -20.07 -10.61
N LEU A 20 20.05 -19.82 -11.94
CA LEU A 20 20.77 -18.71 -12.57
C LEU A 20 20.21 -17.37 -12.11
N LEU A 21 18.88 -17.19 -12.16
CA LEU A 21 18.24 -15.99 -11.65
C LEU A 21 18.48 -15.82 -10.13
N GLY A 22 18.37 -16.90 -9.36
CA GLY A 22 18.54 -16.89 -7.91
C GLY A 22 19.94 -16.43 -7.44
N ARG A 23 20.98 -16.63 -8.26
CA ARG A 23 22.35 -16.14 -8.00
C ARG A 23 22.68 -14.81 -8.68
N GLY A 24 21.68 -14.09 -9.22
CA GLY A 24 21.85 -12.79 -9.86
C GLY A 24 22.25 -12.82 -11.34
N GLY A 25 22.15 -13.99 -11.99
CA GLY A 25 22.33 -14.10 -13.44
C GLY A 25 21.13 -13.56 -14.23
N VAL A 26 21.31 -13.37 -15.53
CA VAL A 26 20.30 -12.79 -16.43
C VAL A 26 19.73 -13.86 -17.36
N VAL A 27 18.42 -13.87 -17.53
CA VAL A 27 17.70 -14.72 -18.50
C VAL A 27 16.97 -13.83 -19.49
N GLY A 28 17.35 -13.94 -20.76
CA GLY A 28 16.72 -13.22 -21.87
C GLY A 28 15.98 -14.16 -22.81
N GLY A 29 15.00 -13.63 -23.54
CA GLY A 29 14.32 -14.37 -24.60
C GLY A 29 13.61 -13.43 -25.56
N SER A 30 13.71 -13.72 -26.86
CA SER A 30 12.94 -13.05 -27.91
C SER A 30 11.78 -13.94 -28.37
N SER A 31 10.69 -13.33 -28.85
CA SER A 31 9.52 -14.04 -29.36
C SER A 31 9.06 -15.20 -28.46
N ALA A 32 9.26 -16.46 -28.86
CA ALA A 32 8.86 -17.61 -28.04
C ALA A 32 9.61 -17.71 -26.69
N GLY A 33 10.85 -17.23 -26.65
CA GLY A 33 11.65 -17.12 -25.43
C GLY A 33 11.15 -16.04 -24.47
N ALA A 34 10.45 -15.01 -24.96
CA ALA A 34 9.77 -14.04 -24.09
C ALA A 34 8.51 -14.66 -23.48
N ALA A 35 7.69 -15.32 -24.31
CA ALA A 35 6.44 -15.92 -23.87
C ALA A 35 6.64 -17.00 -22.77
N ILE A 36 7.67 -17.84 -22.90
CA ILE A 36 7.93 -18.93 -21.95
C ILE A 36 8.34 -18.44 -20.55
N GLN A 37 8.73 -17.17 -20.39
CA GLN A 37 9.06 -16.62 -19.07
C GLN A 37 7.83 -16.48 -18.15
N SER A 38 6.62 -16.53 -18.70
CA SER A 38 5.38 -16.60 -17.93
C SER A 38 4.97 -18.05 -17.67
N ARG A 39 4.45 -18.39 -16.48
CA ARG A 39 3.90 -19.74 -16.23
C ARG A 39 2.72 -20.05 -17.15
N MET A 40 1.89 -19.05 -17.38
CA MET A 40 0.73 -19.13 -18.27
C MET A 40 1.13 -18.57 -19.63
N MET A 41 1.68 -19.45 -20.45
CA MET A 41 2.29 -19.10 -21.73
C MET A 41 1.28 -19.20 -22.86
N ILE A 42 1.19 -18.18 -23.70
CA ILE A 42 0.49 -18.30 -24.99
C ILE A 42 1.32 -19.20 -25.92
N GLN A 43 0.89 -20.42 -26.15
CA GLN A 43 1.57 -21.40 -27.01
C GLN A 43 1.27 -21.15 -28.50
N GLY A 44 0.12 -20.57 -28.81
CA GLY A 44 -0.30 -20.30 -30.19
C GLY A 44 -1.65 -19.58 -30.27
N GLY A 45 -2.27 -19.64 -31.45
CA GLY A 45 -3.56 -19.00 -31.75
C GLY A 45 -3.43 -17.60 -32.36
N LYS A 46 -4.37 -17.22 -33.24
CA LYS A 46 -4.35 -15.92 -33.94
C LYS A 46 -5.14 -14.86 -33.17
N THR A 47 -6.44 -15.10 -33.01
CA THR A 47 -7.36 -14.21 -32.29
C THR A 47 -7.62 -14.69 -30.88
N GLU A 48 -7.73 -16.00 -30.68
CA GLU A 48 -7.86 -16.63 -29.36
C GLU A 48 -6.52 -17.21 -28.95
N ALA A 49 -6.16 -17.06 -27.67
CA ALA A 49 -4.92 -17.59 -27.14
C ALA A 49 -5.07 -19.07 -26.84
N ASN A 50 -4.17 -19.90 -27.38
CA ASN A 50 -3.96 -21.24 -26.85
C ASN A 50 -2.97 -21.15 -25.69
N ILE A 51 -3.42 -21.46 -24.48
CA ILE A 51 -2.65 -21.33 -23.25
C ILE A 51 -2.02 -22.68 -22.87
N GLY A 52 -0.76 -22.65 -22.47
CA GLY A 52 -0.15 -23.75 -21.74
C GLY A 52 0.94 -23.26 -20.80
N GLN A 53 1.93 -24.11 -20.53
CA GLN A 53 2.85 -23.91 -19.40
C GLN A 53 4.22 -23.38 -19.84
N GLY A 54 4.74 -22.40 -19.09
CA GLY A 54 6.13 -21.91 -19.16
C GLY A 54 6.83 -21.92 -17.78
N PHE A 55 7.94 -21.19 -17.66
CA PHE A 55 8.90 -21.29 -16.54
C PHE A 55 8.61 -20.43 -15.29
N ASP A 56 7.58 -19.58 -15.30
CA ASP A 56 7.19 -18.72 -14.17
C ASP A 56 8.24 -17.72 -13.65
N PHE A 57 9.22 -17.35 -14.48
CA PHE A 57 10.22 -16.33 -14.11
C PHE A 57 9.59 -14.97 -13.85
N LEU A 58 8.49 -14.66 -14.53
CA LEU A 58 7.68 -13.47 -14.30
C LEU A 58 6.28 -13.85 -13.79
N PRO A 59 6.12 -14.08 -12.47
CA PRO A 59 4.92 -14.68 -11.92
C PRO A 59 3.70 -13.77 -12.05
N SER A 60 2.53 -14.43 -12.14
CA SER A 60 1.23 -13.76 -12.32
C SER A 60 1.11 -12.91 -13.59
N THR A 61 1.88 -13.22 -14.64
CA THR A 61 1.78 -12.55 -15.94
C THR A 61 1.40 -13.52 -17.07
N ILE A 62 0.91 -12.96 -18.17
CA ILE A 62 0.77 -13.61 -19.48
C ILE A 62 1.48 -12.71 -20.49
N ILE A 63 2.50 -13.22 -21.16
CA ILE A 63 3.30 -12.43 -22.09
C ILE A 63 2.87 -12.72 -23.53
N ASP A 64 2.60 -11.65 -24.28
CA ASP A 64 2.36 -11.68 -25.71
C ASP A 64 3.38 -10.78 -26.44
N GLN A 65 3.96 -11.28 -27.51
CA GLN A 65 5.12 -10.74 -28.22
C GLN A 65 4.75 -10.36 -29.67
N HIS A 66 5.57 -9.61 -30.42
CA HIS A 66 5.18 -9.04 -31.73
C HIS A 66 3.80 -8.33 -31.66
N PHE A 67 3.52 -7.68 -30.53
CA PHE A 67 2.16 -7.43 -30.07
C PHE A 67 1.35 -6.56 -31.03
N THR A 68 1.81 -5.33 -31.29
CA THR A 68 1.17 -4.41 -32.23
C THR A 68 1.28 -4.90 -33.67
N ALA A 69 2.47 -5.32 -34.10
CA ALA A 69 2.75 -5.75 -35.48
C ALA A 69 1.85 -6.89 -35.97
N ARG A 70 1.31 -7.70 -35.05
CA ARG A 70 0.43 -8.84 -35.37
C ARG A 70 -1.00 -8.66 -34.86
N ASN A 71 -1.40 -7.44 -34.48
CA ASN A 71 -2.75 -7.11 -34.00
C ASN A 71 -3.24 -8.02 -32.86
N ARG A 72 -2.38 -8.27 -31.86
CA ARG A 72 -2.61 -9.30 -30.83
C ARG A 72 -3.38 -8.82 -29.60
N LEU A 73 -3.92 -7.61 -29.64
CA LEU A 73 -4.66 -7.05 -28.50
C LEU A 73 -5.85 -7.92 -28.11
N THR A 74 -6.71 -8.28 -29.06
CA THR A 74 -7.89 -9.14 -28.81
C THR A 74 -7.48 -10.46 -28.17
N ARG A 75 -6.36 -11.04 -28.63
CA ARG A 75 -5.83 -12.31 -28.13
C ARG A 75 -5.37 -12.21 -26.67
N LEU A 76 -4.58 -11.20 -26.34
CA LEU A 76 -4.10 -11.00 -24.98
C LEU A 76 -5.25 -10.63 -24.04
N MET A 77 -6.18 -9.79 -24.48
CA MET A 77 -7.36 -9.40 -23.70
C MET A 77 -8.24 -10.62 -23.39
N GLY A 78 -8.50 -11.49 -24.37
CA GLY A 78 -9.23 -12.74 -24.14
C GLY A 78 -8.53 -13.65 -23.13
N ALA A 79 -7.19 -13.74 -23.18
CA ALA A 79 -6.41 -14.52 -22.22
C ALA A 79 -6.51 -13.96 -20.79
N VAL A 80 -6.41 -12.63 -20.61
CA VAL A 80 -6.54 -12.03 -19.26
C VAL A 80 -7.99 -12.03 -18.77
N ASP A 81 -8.99 -11.99 -19.64
CA ASP A 81 -10.41 -12.12 -19.24
C ASP A 81 -10.72 -13.51 -18.69
N GLN A 82 -10.14 -14.56 -19.28
CA GLN A 82 -10.25 -15.94 -18.78
C GLN A 82 -9.40 -16.19 -17.52
N HIS A 83 -8.38 -15.36 -17.30
CA HIS A 83 -7.46 -15.46 -16.17
C HIS A 83 -7.26 -14.12 -15.46
N PRO A 84 -8.32 -13.56 -14.84
CA PRO A 84 -8.37 -12.15 -14.45
C PRO A 84 -7.44 -11.75 -13.28
N LEU A 85 -6.81 -12.73 -12.62
CA LEU A 85 -5.75 -12.50 -11.63
C LEU A 85 -4.35 -12.35 -12.26
N LYS A 86 -4.24 -12.48 -13.58
CA LYS A 86 -2.99 -12.31 -14.34
C LYS A 86 -2.91 -10.91 -14.96
N VAL A 87 -1.68 -10.43 -15.08
CA VAL A 87 -1.37 -9.20 -15.82
C VAL A 87 -0.93 -9.58 -17.24
N GLY A 88 -1.63 -9.07 -18.25
CA GLY A 88 -1.22 -9.24 -19.64
C GLY A 88 -0.10 -8.26 -20.00
N LEU A 89 0.94 -8.73 -20.67
CA LEU A 89 2.08 -7.93 -21.12
C LEU A 89 2.26 -8.11 -22.62
N GLY A 90 1.78 -7.16 -23.41
CA GLY A 90 2.02 -7.07 -24.84
C GLY A 90 3.33 -6.35 -25.13
N ILE A 91 4.31 -7.03 -25.72
CA ILE A 91 5.64 -6.50 -26.04
C ILE A 91 5.77 -6.37 -27.56
N ASP A 92 6.04 -5.15 -28.02
CA ASP A 92 6.27 -4.87 -29.44
C ASP A 92 7.62 -5.40 -29.94
N GLU A 93 7.79 -5.38 -31.26
CA GLU A 93 9.08 -5.67 -31.89
C GLU A 93 10.12 -4.61 -31.53
N GLN A 94 11.39 -5.01 -31.46
CA GLN A 94 12.50 -4.13 -31.09
C GLN A 94 12.33 -3.45 -29.71
N THR A 95 11.59 -4.10 -28.81
CA THR A 95 11.35 -3.69 -27.43
C THR A 95 11.66 -4.84 -26.48
N ALA A 96 12.23 -4.52 -25.32
CA ALA A 96 12.37 -5.44 -24.22
C ALA A 96 11.78 -4.83 -22.93
N LEU A 97 11.31 -5.72 -22.06
CA LEU A 97 10.93 -5.38 -20.69
C LEU A 97 12.01 -5.95 -19.75
N LEU A 98 12.89 -5.09 -19.27
CA LEU A 98 13.91 -5.47 -18.30
C LEU A 98 13.25 -5.58 -16.92
N VAL A 99 13.43 -6.70 -16.22
CA VAL A 99 12.84 -6.93 -14.89
C VAL A 99 13.94 -7.21 -13.88
N GLU A 100 14.01 -6.38 -12.84
CA GLU A 100 14.94 -6.50 -11.73
C GLU A 100 14.16 -6.50 -10.41
N GLY A 101 14.02 -7.68 -9.81
CA GLY A 101 13.14 -7.89 -8.66
C GLY A 101 11.69 -7.52 -9.00
N ARG A 102 11.22 -6.39 -8.46
CA ARG A 102 9.87 -5.86 -8.73
C ARG A 102 9.83 -4.74 -9.76
N ILE A 103 10.97 -4.17 -10.13
CA ILE A 103 11.04 -3.02 -11.03
C ILE A 103 11.10 -3.52 -12.46
N MET A 104 10.25 -2.96 -13.32
CA MET A 104 10.24 -3.27 -14.74
C MET A 104 10.54 -2.00 -15.55
N ARG A 105 11.41 -2.07 -16.55
CA ARG A 105 11.78 -0.95 -17.41
C ARG A 105 11.56 -1.29 -18.87
N VAL A 106 10.88 -0.41 -19.59
CA VAL A 106 10.69 -0.53 -21.04
C VAL A 106 11.91 0.02 -21.75
N VAL A 107 12.53 -0.78 -22.60
CA VAL A 107 13.71 -0.40 -23.40
C VAL A 107 13.50 -0.80 -24.86
N GLY A 108 14.17 -0.12 -25.79
CA GLY A 108 13.96 -0.27 -27.24
C GLY A 108 13.02 0.77 -27.84
N VAL A 109 12.59 0.56 -29.09
CA VAL A 109 11.91 1.59 -29.91
C VAL A 109 10.38 1.46 -29.96
N GLY A 110 9.84 0.25 -29.75
CA GLY A 110 8.40 0.01 -29.63
C GLY A 110 7.89 0.20 -28.20
N LYS A 111 6.72 -0.38 -27.88
CA LYS A 111 6.02 -0.17 -26.62
C LYS A 111 5.76 -1.47 -25.87
N VAL A 112 5.45 -1.34 -24.58
CA VAL A 112 4.86 -2.40 -23.76
C VAL A 112 3.46 -1.99 -23.37
N THR A 113 2.48 -2.84 -23.64
CA THR A 113 1.08 -2.64 -23.25
C THR A 113 0.73 -3.57 -22.10
N VAL A 114 0.33 -2.98 -20.97
CA VAL A 114 -0.19 -3.71 -19.81
C VAL A 114 -1.69 -3.85 -19.96
N CYS A 115 -2.20 -5.07 -19.82
CA CYS A 115 -3.62 -5.42 -19.94
C CYS A 115 -4.14 -6.03 -18.62
N TYR A 116 -5.36 -5.66 -18.25
CA TYR A 116 -6.11 -6.22 -17.14
C TYR A 116 -7.44 -6.75 -17.62
N GLY A 117 -7.77 -7.98 -17.25
CA GLY A 117 -9.05 -8.59 -17.55
C GLY A 117 -10.22 -7.87 -16.89
N LYS A 118 -11.42 -8.05 -17.43
CA LYS A 118 -12.68 -7.58 -16.87
C LYS A 118 -12.98 -8.21 -15.50
N SER A 119 -14.00 -7.70 -14.84
CA SER A 119 -14.59 -8.32 -13.65
C SER A 119 -16.10 -8.39 -13.85
N ASP A 120 -16.61 -9.55 -14.26
CA ASP A 120 -18.04 -9.74 -14.48
C ASP A 120 -18.81 -9.57 -13.17
N LYS A 121 -18.23 -10.04 -12.05
CA LYS A 121 -18.81 -9.94 -10.70
C LYS A 121 -19.06 -8.49 -10.27
N TYR A 122 -18.17 -7.57 -10.64
CA TYR A 122 -18.23 -6.17 -10.22
C TYR A 122 -18.45 -5.18 -11.39
N GLY A 123 -18.81 -5.68 -12.57
CA GLY A 123 -19.10 -4.87 -13.76
C GLY A 123 -17.92 -4.05 -14.29
N LEU A 124 -16.67 -4.43 -13.98
CA LEU A 124 -15.50 -3.68 -14.43
C LEU A 124 -15.12 -4.09 -15.85
N GLN A 125 -15.06 -3.12 -16.76
CA GLN A 125 -14.56 -3.35 -18.11
C GLN A 125 -13.06 -3.61 -18.11
N ALA A 126 -12.61 -4.43 -19.05
CA ALA A 126 -11.19 -4.70 -19.25
C ALA A 126 -10.43 -3.40 -19.55
N GLN A 127 -9.15 -3.34 -19.16
CA GLN A 127 -8.34 -2.13 -19.25
C GLN A 127 -6.98 -2.40 -19.86
N GLN A 128 -6.45 -1.40 -20.56
CA GLN A 128 -5.08 -1.43 -21.06
C GLN A 128 -4.38 -0.09 -20.87
N LYS A 129 -3.06 -0.12 -20.75
CA LYS A 129 -2.22 1.07 -20.78
C LYS A 129 -0.89 0.76 -21.45
N THR A 130 -0.47 1.64 -22.36
CA THR A 130 0.77 1.50 -23.11
C THR A 130 1.87 2.37 -22.51
N TYR A 131 3.09 1.85 -22.54
CA TYR A 131 4.29 2.44 -21.96
C TYR A 131 5.40 2.41 -23.00
N GLU A 132 6.07 3.55 -23.16
CA GLU A 132 7.15 3.74 -24.13
C GLU A 132 8.52 3.57 -23.45
N HIS A 133 9.58 3.69 -24.25
CA HIS A 133 10.96 3.70 -23.78
C HIS A 133 11.17 4.57 -22.53
N GLY A 134 11.91 4.05 -21.55
CA GLY A 134 12.25 4.76 -20.32
C GLY A 134 11.16 4.69 -19.24
N ALA A 135 9.96 4.22 -19.58
CA ALA A 135 8.91 3.99 -18.58
C ALA A 135 9.36 2.95 -17.54
N THR A 136 9.11 3.28 -16.27
CA THR A 136 9.34 2.38 -15.14
C THR A 136 8.01 1.95 -14.54
N LEU A 137 7.85 0.65 -14.33
CA LEU A 137 6.66 0.03 -13.74
C LEU A 137 7.06 -0.80 -12.52
N ASP A 138 6.07 -1.16 -11.73
CA ASP A 138 6.23 -1.99 -10.55
C ASP A 138 5.37 -3.26 -10.68
N LEU A 139 6.02 -4.42 -10.80
CA LEU A 139 5.36 -5.72 -10.97
C LEU A 139 4.36 -6.02 -9.86
N THR A 140 4.72 -5.68 -8.62
CA THR A 140 3.84 -5.92 -7.46
C THR A 140 2.61 -5.02 -7.53
N SER A 141 2.75 -3.74 -7.88
CA SER A 141 1.62 -2.85 -8.13
C SER A 141 0.69 -3.40 -9.21
N LEU A 142 1.22 -3.85 -10.36
CA LEU A 142 0.37 -4.41 -11.42
C LEU A 142 -0.40 -5.65 -10.95
N ARG A 143 0.27 -6.55 -10.23
CA ARG A 143 -0.36 -7.75 -9.66
C ARG A 143 -1.45 -7.41 -8.65
N ARG A 144 -1.22 -6.40 -7.81
CA ARG A 144 -2.21 -5.89 -6.84
C ARG A 144 -3.42 -5.28 -7.55
N VAL A 145 -3.22 -4.55 -8.64
CA VAL A 145 -4.32 -4.02 -9.47
C VAL A 145 -5.15 -5.16 -10.08
N ALA A 146 -4.51 -6.17 -10.67
CA ALA A 146 -5.22 -7.31 -11.23
C ALA A 146 -6.09 -8.02 -10.17
N ARG A 147 -5.53 -8.25 -8.98
CA ARG A 147 -6.27 -8.83 -7.84
C ARG A 147 -7.41 -7.94 -7.37
N ALA A 148 -7.17 -6.65 -7.15
CA ALA A 148 -8.17 -5.71 -6.63
C ALA A 148 -9.40 -5.58 -7.55
N ARG A 149 -9.25 -5.78 -8.86
CA ARG A 149 -10.38 -5.80 -9.81
C ARG A 149 -11.32 -6.98 -9.59
N GLN A 150 -10.85 -8.05 -8.95
CA GLN A 150 -11.63 -9.25 -8.62
C GLN A 150 -12.12 -9.25 -7.16
N GLU A 151 -11.92 -8.14 -6.44
CA GLU A 151 -12.39 -7.92 -5.08
C GLU A 151 -13.46 -6.82 -5.06
N GLU A 152 -14.10 -6.62 -3.91
CA GLU A 152 -15.07 -5.54 -3.75
C GLU A 152 -14.46 -4.18 -4.14
N PRO A 153 -15.21 -3.35 -4.91
CA PRO A 153 -14.77 -2.03 -5.30
C PRO A 153 -14.33 -1.20 -4.10
N PHE A 154 -13.20 -0.53 -4.26
CA PHE A 154 -12.59 0.27 -3.21
C PHE A 154 -12.25 1.67 -3.73
N PRO A 155 -12.44 2.74 -2.91
CA PRO A 155 -13.09 2.75 -1.60
C PRO A 155 -14.53 2.22 -1.65
N PRO A 156 -15.06 1.67 -0.54
CA PRO A 156 -16.45 1.21 -0.51
C PRO A 156 -17.39 2.35 -0.91
N GLN A 157 -18.48 2.06 -1.63
CA GLN A 157 -19.44 3.09 -2.04
C GLN A 157 -20.15 3.74 -0.85
N LYS A 158 -20.44 2.93 0.18
CA LYS A 158 -21.01 3.39 1.43
C LYS A 158 -19.89 3.84 2.37
N THR A 159 -19.98 5.06 2.88
CA THR A 159 -19.10 5.56 3.93
C THR A 159 -19.28 4.71 5.19
N PRO A 160 -18.21 4.07 5.70
CA PRO A 160 -18.29 3.36 6.97
C PRO A 160 -18.39 4.37 8.12
N THR A 161 -18.92 3.94 9.27
CA THR A 161 -18.84 4.73 10.50
C THR A 161 -17.37 4.91 10.88
N ILE A 162 -16.96 6.17 11.08
CA ILE A 162 -15.57 6.52 11.38
C ILE A 162 -15.40 6.50 12.90
N GLU A 163 -15.03 5.34 13.43
CA GLU A 163 -14.83 5.17 14.87
C GLU A 163 -13.70 4.18 15.21
N VAL A 164 -13.08 4.41 16.37
CA VAL A 164 -12.18 3.47 17.04
C VAL A 164 -12.93 2.86 18.23
N LYS A 165 -13.56 1.70 18.02
CA LYS A 165 -14.46 1.06 19.00
C LYS A 165 -13.86 0.85 20.39
N ARG A 166 -12.55 0.54 20.46
CA ARG A 166 -11.79 0.36 21.70
C ARG A 166 -10.35 0.82 21.50
N GLY A 167 -9.72 1.27 22.58
CA GLY A 167 -8.36 1.77 22.54
C GLY A 167 -8.28 3.16 21.94
N ALA A 168 -7.12 3.51 21.40
CA ALA A 168 -6.90 4.81 20.79
C ALA A 168 -5.98 4.73 19.57
N LEU A 169 -6.12 5.71 18.68
CA LEU A 169 -5.12 5.99 17.65
C LEU A 169 -4.38 7.28 17.97
N MET A 170 -3.07 7.32 17.70
CA MET A 170 -2.29 8.56 17.69
C MET A 170 -1.62 8.73 16.32
N ILE A 171 -2.12 9.68 15.54
CA ILE A 171 -1.77 9.85 14.13
C ILE A 171 -0.96 11.12 13.98
N VAL A 172 0.34 11.03 13.71
CA VAL A 172 1.26 12.18 13.72
C VAL A 172 1.71 12.57 12.32
N GLY A 173 1.60 13.85 11.98
CA GLY A 173 1.88 14.36 10.63
C GLY A 173 3.34 14.28 10.18
N GLY A 174 4.29 13.90 11.03
CA GLY A 174 5.73 13.90 10.71
C GLY A 174 6.46 15.02 11.41
N GLY A 175 7.70 15.34 11.01
CA GLY A 175 8.49 16.44 11.60
C GLY A 175 8.95 16.20 13.05
N GLY A 176 8.84 14.97 13.55
CA GLY A 176 9.17 14.62 14.94
C GLY A 176 7.98 14.72 15.89
N MET A 177 8.23 14.46 17.17
CA MET A 177 7.23 14.56 18.25
C MET A 177 7.82 15.31 19.42
N SER A 178 7.00 16.18 20.03
CA SER A 178 7.33 16.79 21.31
C SER A 178 7.34 15.73 22.42
N LEU A 179 8.05 16.00 23.53
CA LEU A 179 8.05 15.12 24.69
C LEU A 179 6.63 14.90 25.25
N GLU A 180 5.76 15.89 25.15
CA GLU A 180 4.36 15.80 25.59
C GLU A 180 3.57 14.79 24.77
N LEU A 181 3.71 14.80 23.44
CA LEU A 181 3.06 13.80 22.58
C LEU A 181 3.58 12.39 22.87
N VAL A 182 4.87 12.24 23.14
CA VAL A 182 5.45 10.93 23.52
C VAL A 182 4.88 10.47 24.87
N LYS A 183 4.77 11.36 25.87
CA LYS A 183 4.14 11.05 27.16
C LYS A 183 2.68 10.64 26.99
N GLU A 184 1.93 11.33 26.14
CA GLU A 184 0.53 10.99 25.88
C GLU A 184 0.40 9.62 25.21
N PHE A 185 1.26 9.27 24.24
CA PHE A 185 1.27 7.92 23.67
C PHE A 185 1.54 6.85 24.74
N VAL A 186 2.54 7.09 25.59
CA VAL A 186 2.90 6.16 26.67
C VAL A 186 1.75 5.99 27.66
N LYS A 187 1.08 7.08 28.03
CA LYS A 187 -0.12 7.04 28.89
C LYS A 187 -1.22 6.19 28.25
N LEU A 188 -1.52 6.38 26.97
CA LEU A 188 -2.49 5.57 26.23
C LEU A 188 -2.06 4.10 26.11
N ALA A 189 -0.76 3.82 26.11
CA ALA A 189 -0.20 2.48 26.10
C ALA A 189 -0.18 1.79 27.48
N GLY A 190 -0.65 2.45 28.55
CA GLY A 190 -0.67 1.88 29.91
C GLY A 190 0.39 2.46 30.87
N GLY A 191 1.01 3.60 30.52
CA GLY A 191 1.94 4.30 31.40
C GLY A 191 3.21 3.49 31.69
N ASN A 192 3.49 3.26 32.97
CA ASN A 192 4.69 2.55 33.41
C ASN A 192 4.68 1.05 33.00
N ASP A 193 3.50 0.46 32.85
CA ASP A 193 3.34 -0.95 32.45
C ASP A 193 3.29 -1.14 30.92
N ALA A 194 3.51 -0.06 30.15
CA ALA A 194 3.42 -0.08 28.70
C ALA A 194 4.42 -1.06 28.08
N LYS A 195 3.92 -1.94 27.21
CA LYS A 195 4.70 -2.84 26.36
C LYS A 195 4.62 -2.34 24.94
N ILE A 196 5.63 -1.57 24.53
CA ILE A 196 5.63 -0.87 23.25
C ILE A 196 6.39 -1.70 22.22
N VAL A 197 5.73 -1.97 21.09
CA VAL A 197 6.37 -2.53 19.90
C VAL A 197 6.57 -1.41 18.88
N VAL A 198 7.81 -1.23 18.41
CA VAL A 198 8.17 -0.25 17.37
C VAL A 198 8.44 -0.97 16.06
N LEU A 199 7.77 -0.52 15.00
CA LEU A 199 7.87 -1.05 13.65
C LEU A 199 8.49 0.02 12.73
N PRO A 200 9.83 0.05 12.56
CA PRO A 200 10.53 0.99 11.68
C PRO A 200 10.50 0.58 10.19
N THR A 201 9.65 -0.37 9.81
CA THR A 201 9.59 -1.02 8.47
C THR A 201 9.49 -0.05 7.29
N ALA A 202 9.00 1.17 7.46
CA ALA A 202 8.94 2.16 6.40
C ALA A 202 10.32 2.70 5.95
N MET A 203 11.35 2.63 6.79
CA MET A 203 12.72 3.05 6.45
C MET A 203 13.42 2.06 5.51
N PRO A 204 14.49 2.39 4.78
CA PRO A 204 15.27 1.41 4.01
C PRO A 204 16.11 0.51 4.94
N ASP A 205 16.47 -0.69 4.48
CA ASP A 205 17.43 -1.55 5.18
C ASP A 205 18.87 -1.06 4.95
N PRO A 206 19.82 -1.40 5.84
CA PRO A 206 19.64 -2.13 7.10
C PRO A 206 18.99 -1.27 8.21
N LEU A 207 18.16 -1.90 9.04
CA LEU A 207 17.51 -1.25 10.18
C LEU A 207 18.16 -1.66 11.52
N PRO A 208 18.71 -0.72 12.29
CA PRO A 208 19.16 -1.00 13.65
C PRO A 208 17.99 -1.40 14.57
N GLY A 209 18.20 -2.41 15.41
CA GLY A 209 17.25 -2.80 16.48
C GLY A 209 17.05 -1.74 17.58
N THR A 210 17.67 -0.57 17.44
CA THR A 210 17.52 0.60 18.31
C THR A 210 16.66 1.71 17.69
N THR A 211 16.22 1.54 16.44
CA THR A 211 15.46 2.56 15.70
C THR A 211 14.17 2.91 16.42
N GLY A 212 13.98 4.20 16.74
CA GLY A 212 12.82 4.70 17.48
C GLY A 212 12.85 4.46 19.00
N LYS A 213 13.70 3.56 19.51
CA LYS A 213 13.77 3.22 20.95
C LYS A 213 14.11 4.44 21.83
N ARG A 214 15.01 5.31 21.36
CA ARG A 214 15.45 6.51 22.08
C ARG A 214 14.31 7.49 22.37
N MET A 215 13.28 7.52 21.54
CA MET A 215 12.12 8.42 21.73
C MET A 215 11.39 8.11 23.04
N PHE A 216 11.10 6.82 23.29
CA PHE A 216 10.39 6.37 24.48
C PHE A 216 11.28 6.33 25.73
N ALA A 217 12.58 6.06 25.56
CA ALA A 217 13.52 6.11 26.68
C ALA A 217 13.61 7.50 27.34
N LYS A 218 13.44 8.59 26.57
CA LYS A 218 13.42 9.98 27.09
C LYS A 218 12.30 10.25 28.09
N VAL A 219 11.25 9.45 28.10
CA VAL A 219 10.11 9.58 29.02
C VAL A 219 10.04 8.43 30.02
N GLY A 220 11.13 7.68 30.19
CA GLY A 220 11.29 6.66 31.23
C GLY A 220 10.79 5.26 30.86
N VAL A 221 10.30 5.03 29.63
CA VAL A 221 9.84 3.69 29.23
C VAL A 221 11.00 2.81 28.83
N THR A 222 11.12 1.66 29.49
CA THR A 222 12.20 0.68 29.25
C THR A 222 11.74 -0.54 28.44
N ASN A 223 10.44 -0.89 28.50
CA ASN A 223 9.87 -2.06 27.83
C ASN A 223 9.47 -1.76 26.38
N VAL A 224 10.50 -1.56 25.55
CA VAL A 224 10.36 -1.26 24.12
C VAL A 224 11.04 -2.34 23.30
N THR A 225 10.25 -3.04 22.48
CA THR A 225 10.71 -4.03 21.51
C THR A 225 10.70 -3.41 20.12
N VAL A 226 11.82 -3.46 19.40
CA VAL A 226 11.91 -2.99 18.01
C VAL A 226 11.93 -4.21 17.10
N LEU A 227 10.98 -4.30 16.18
CA LEU A 227 10.89 -5.40 15.22
C LEU A 227 11.19 -4.86 13.82
N THR A 228 12.35 -5.20 13.27
CA THR A 228 12.87 -4.70 11.99
C THR A 228 12.56 -5.61 10.80
N GLN A 229 11.95 -6.77 11.08
CA GLN A 229 11.62 -7.82 10.12
C GLN A 229 10.63 -7.34 9.05
N ARG A 230 10.75 -7.90 7.83
CA ARG A 230 9.88 -7.56 6.68
C ARG A 230 9.49 -8.73 5.78
N LYS A 231 10.27 -9.82 5.82
CA LYS A 231 9.95 -11.00 5.01
C LYS A 231 8.83 -11.77 5.67
N LEU A 232 8.02 -12.45 4.87
CA LEU A 232 6.86 -13.22 5.33
C LEU A 232 7.23 -14.20 6.46
N GLU A 233 8.31 -14.96 6.31
CA GLU A 233 8.79 -15.91 7.32
C GLU A 233 9.15 -15.24 8.65
N ASP A 234 9.75 -14.05 8.58
CA ASP A 234 10.21 -13.31 9.75
C ASP A 234 9.05 -12.62 10.49
N VAL A 235 8.11 -12.06 9.73
CA VAL A 235 6.93 -11.37 10.31
C VAL A 235 5.93 -12.37 10.91
N GLU A 236 5.97 -13.63 10.47
CA GLU A 236 5.20 -14.72 11.08
C GLU A 236 5.98 -15.50 12.14
N SER A 237 7.20 -15.06 12.49
CA SER A 237 8.02 -15.73 13.49
C SER A 237 7.36 -15.75 14.87
N HIS A 238 7.66 -16.78 15.66
CA HIS A 238 7.19 -16.91 17.04
C HIS A 238 7.59 -15.72 17.91
N GLU A 239 8.72 -15.07 17.64
CA GLU A 239 9.15 -13.86 18.34
C GLU A 239 8.23 -12.67 18.05
N MET A 240 8.01 -12.34 16.77
CA MET A 240 7.15 -11.23 16.36
C MET A 240 5.72 -11.43 16.89
N LEU A 241 5.14 -12.61 16.68
CA LEU A 241 3.77 -12.89 17.10
C LEU A 241 3.63 -12.83 18.64
N ARG A 242 4.63 -13.25 19.42
CA ARG A 242 4.62 -13.14 20.88
C ARG A 242 4.71 -11.68 21.35
N ALA A 243 5.56 -10.87 20.72
CA ALA A 243 5.68 -9.46 21.04
C ALA A 243 4.35 -8.72 20.78
N LEU A 244 3.73 -8.92 19.62
CA LEU A 244 2.45 -8.30 19.25
C LEU A 244 1.28 -8.74 20.13
N LYS A 245 1.24 -10.02 20.55
CA LYS A 245 0.22 -10.52 21.50
C LYS A 245 0.26 -9.81 22.85
N LYS A 246 1.45 -9.45 23.32
CA LYS A 246 1.66 -8.79 24.63
C LYS A 246 1.65 -7.26 24.55
N ALA A 247 1.74 -6.69 23.36
CA ALA A 247 1.83 -5.25 23.16
C ALA A 247 0.59 -4.52 23.69
N THR A 248 0.82 -3.40 24.36
CA THR A 248 -0.22 -2.43 24.76
C THR A 248 -0.11 -1.14 23.94
N GLY A 249 1.03 -0.93 23.28
CA GLY A 249 1.24 0.10 22.27
C GLY A 249 1.98 -0.44 21.05
N VAL A 250 1.54 -0.07 19.85
CA VAL A 250 2.30 -0.29 18.60
C VAL A 250 2.61 1.05 17.96
N TRP A 251 3.87 1.26 17.59
CA TRP A 251 4.34 2.49 16.95
C TRP A 251 4.90 2.23 15.55
N PHE A 252 4.27 2.80 14.53
CA PHE A 252 4.71 2.77 13.14
C PHE A 252 5.62 3.97 12.83
N GLY A 253 6.86 3.70 12.42
CA GLY A 253 7.83 4.74 12.03
C GLY A 253 7.51 5.45 10.71
N GLY A 254 8.27 6.51 10.41
CA GLY A 254 8.25 7.21 9.13
C GLY A 254 9.05 6.49 8.03
N GLY A 255 8.96 7.00 6.79
CA GLY A 255 9.63 6.44 5.61
C GLY A 255 8.69 6.29 4.42
N ARG A 256 8.59 5.09 3.85
CA ARG A 256 7.66 4.76 2.76
C ARG A 256 6.58 3.79 3.23
N GLN A 257 5.33 4.25 3.20
CA GLN A 257 4.14 3.55 3.70
C GLN A 257 3.87 2.20 3.01
N TRP A 258 4.18 2.07 1.72
CA TRP A 258 3.98 0.83 0.96
C TRP A 258 4.77 -0.35 1.53
N ARG A 259 5.89 -0.09 2.23
CA ARG A 259 6.69 -1.13 2.88
C ARG A 259 5.95 -1.79 4.04
N PHE A 260 5.08 -1.06 4.73
CA PHE A 260 4.20 -1.67 5.73
C PHE A 260 3.19 -2.60 5.06
N VAL A 261 2.56 -2.14 3.99
CA VAL A 261 1.60 -2.94 3.22
C VAL A 261 2.24 -4.25 2.76
N ASP A 262 3.42 -4.18 2.14
CA ASP A 262 4.13 -5.37 1.66
C ASP A 262 4.56 -6.32 2.79
N ALA A 263 4.93 -5.78 3.95
CA ALA A 263 5.44 -6.59 5.05
C ALA A 263 4.34 -7.27 5.86
N TYR A 264 3.18 -6.64 6.06
CA TYR A 264 2.20 -7.11 7.04
C TYR A 264 0.84 -7.51 6.47
N GLU A 265 0.44 -6.98 5.31
CA GLU A 265 -0.86 -7.33 4.73
C GLU A 265 -0.97 -8.84 4.52
N HIS A 266 -2.12 -9.41 4.88
CA HIS A 266 -2.41 -10.85 4.78
C HIS A 266 -1.46 -11.78 5.58
N THR A 267 -0.77 -11.27 6.61
CA THR A 267 0.05 -12.09 7.52
C THR A 267 -0.63 -12.35 8.86
N LYS A 268 -0.14 -13.34 9.62
CA LYS A 268 -0.56 -13.58 11.01
C LYS A 268 -0.26 -12.42 11.97
N ALA A 269 0.69 -11.53 11.64
CA ALA A 269 1.04 -10.38 12.47
C ALA A 269 -0.07 -9.31 12.43
N PHE A 270 -0.69 -9.08 11.27
CA PHE A 270 -1.70 -8.05 11.08
C PHE A 270 -2.90 -8.12 12.04
N PRO A 271 -3.59 -9.27 12.22
CA PRO A 271 -4.70 -9.34 13.18
C PRO A 271 -4.24 -9.13 14.63
N LEU A 272 -2.98 -9.41 14.97
CA LEU A 272 -2.44 -9.16 16.31
C LEU A 272 -2.18 -7.68 16.57
N ILE A 273 -1.75 -6.94 15.54
CA ILE A 273 -1.64 -5.47 15.58
C ILE A 273 -3.04 -4.88 15.85
N LEU A 274 -4.05 -5.26 15.06
CA LEU A 274 -5.44 -4.83 15.29
C LEU A 274 -5.96 -5.18 16.69
N ALA A 275 -5.55 -6.34 17.23
CA ALA A 275 -5.95 -6.77 18.55
C ALA A 275 -5.44 -5.87 19.68
N VAL A 276 -4.42 -5.01 19.45
CA VAL A 276 -3.97 -4.01 20.43
C VAL A 276 -5.11 -3.05 20.77
N LEU A 277 -5.83 -2.54 19.76
CA LEU A 277 -7.01 -1.68 19.95
C LEU A 277 -8.13 -2.42 20.66
N LYS A 278 -8.39 -3.68 20.27
CA LYS A 278 -9.43 -4.52 20.92
C LYS A 278 -9.17 -4.71 22.42
N ARG A 279 -7.90 -4.72 22.84
CA ARG A 279 -7.49 -4.82 24.25
C ARG A 279 -7.47 -3.46 24.98
N GLY A 280 -7.85 -2.37 24.31
CA GLY A 280 -7.83 -1.02 24.88
C GLY A 280 -6.47 -0.32 24.80
N GLY A 281 -5.50 -0.89 24.09
CA GLY A 281 -4.20 -0.26 23.85
C GLY A 281 -4.23 0.82 22.77
N VAL A 282 -3.05 1.29 22.39
CA VAL A 282 -2.87 2.36 21.39
C VAL A 282 -2.11 1.88 20.17
N ILE A 283 -2.56 2.29 18.99
CA ILE A 283 -1.75 2.24 17.77
C ILE A 283 -1.38 3.67 17.40
N GLY A 284 -0.10 3.92 17.18
CA GLY A 284 0.39 5.22 16.78
C GLY A 284 1.34 5.14 15.61
N GLY A 285 1.55 6.27 14.94
CA GLY A 285 2.53 6.35 13.88
C GLY A 285 2.75 7.75 13.37
N SER A 286 3.91 7.96 12.74
CA SER A 286 4.33 9.26 12.21
C SER A 286 4.66 9.17 10.73
N SER A 287 4.28 10.19 9.96
CA SER A 287 4.53 10.24 8.51
C SER A 287 3.94 9.00 7.82
N ALA A 288 4.74 8.13 7.19
CA ALA A 288 4.26 6.87 6.63
C ALA A 288 3.39 6.04 7.60
N GLY A 289 3.76 6.01 8.88
CA GLY A 289 2.99 5.34 9.94
C GLY A 289 1.65 6.03 10.29
N ALA A 290 1.47 7.30 9.93
CA ALA A 290 0.18 7.98 10.02
C ALA A 290 -0.71 7.60 8.83
N SER A 291 -0.19 7.67 7.60
CA SER A 291 -0.96 7.38 6.38
C SER A 291 -1.55 5.98 6.34
N ILE A 292 -0.85 4.96 6.87
CA ILE A 292 -1.36 3.59 6.88
C ILE A 292 -2.54 3.36 7.82
N GLN A 293 -2.86 4.29 8.72
CA GLN A 293 -3.94 4.08 9.69
C GLN A 293 -5.32 4.27 9.05
N GLY A 294 -5.41 5.05 7.97
CA GLY A 294 -6.61 5.11 7.14
C GLY A 294 -6.82 3.80 6.38
N ASP A 295 -8.05 3.55 5.94
CA ASP A 295 -8.34 2.46 5.01
C ASP A 295 -7.95 2.83 3.58
N TYR A 296 -8.03 4.11 3.20
CA TYR A 296 -7.44 4.63 1.97
C TYR A 296 -5.99 5.08 2.19
N LEU A 297 -5.06 4.43 1.52
CA LEU A 297 -3.64 4.75 1.59
C LEU A 297 -3.26 5.87 0.62
N ALA A 298 -3.15 7.09 1.15
CA ALA A 298 -2.57 8.19 0.40
C ALA A 298 -1.06 7.95 0.14
N ARG A 299 -0.62 8.25 -1.08
CA ARG A 299 0.80 8.25 -1.50
C ARG A 299 1.51 6.90 -1.38
N GLY A 300 0.78 5.81 -1.56
CA GLY A 300 1.30 4.44 -1.52
C GLY A 300 2.19 4.02 -2.69
N ASN A 301 2.45 4.87 -3.69
CA ASN A 301 3.21 4.46 -4.88
C ASN A 301 4.63 3.98 -4.49
N PRO A 302 5.08 2.78 -4.88
CA PRO A 302 6.46 2.35 -4.68
C PRO A 302 7.49 3.17 -5.46
N LEU A 303 7.11 3.66 -6.66
CA LEU A 303 7.99 4.36 -7.59
C LEU A 303 8.21 5.85 -7.25
N GLY A 304 7.37 6.44 -6.40
CA GLY A 304 7.45 7.86 -6.06
C GLY A 304 6.58 8.24 -4.87
N ASN A 305 6.65 9.49 -4.42
CA ASN A 305 5.89 9.98 -3.25
C ASN A 305 4.97 11.18 -3.57
N LEU A 306 4.84 11.51 -4.85
CA LEU A 306 4.06 12.66 -5.32
C LEU A 306 2.60 12.29 -5.59
N ASP A 307 2.34 11.11 -6.18
CA ASP A 307 0.97 10.69 -6.48
C ASP A 307 0.19 10.44 -5.21
N ILE A 308 -0.92 11.17 -4.98
CA ILE A 308 -1.77 10.91 -3.82
C ILE A 308 -2.58 9.61 -3.97
N MET A 309 -2.96 9.26 -5.19
CA MET A 309 -3.67 8.02 -5.53
C MET A 309 -2.72 7.07 -6.25
N ALA A 310 -2.57 5.85 -5.73
CA ALA A 310 -1.67 4.85 -6.29
C ALA A 310 -2.40 3.51 -6.42
N ALA A 311 -2.91 3.20 -7.62
CA ALA A 311 -3.64 1.96 -7.85
C ALA A 311 -2.80 0.72 -7.46
N GLY A 312 -3.41 -0.20 -6.72
CA GLY A 312 -2.73 -1.36 -6.15
C GLY A 312 -2.09 -1.08 -4.79
N TYR A 313 -1.83 0.18 -4.43
CA TYR A 313 -1.35 0.61 -3.11
C TYR A 313 -2.24 1.72 -2.51
N ASP A 314 -3.53 1.63 -2.79
CA ASP A 314 -4.59 2.53 -2.35
C ASP A 314 -5.29 2.04 -1.08
N ARG A 315 -4.98 0.83 -0.60
CA ARG A 315 -5.50 0.26 0.65
C ARG A 315 -4.47 0.34 1.77
N GLY A 316 -4.85 1.00 2.86
CA GLY A 316 -4.09 1.05 4.12
C GLY A 316 -4.50 -0.06 5.07
N PHE A 317 -4.14 0.07 6.34
CA PHE A 317 -4.48 -0.91 7.38
C PHE A 317 -5.87 -0.69 7.99
N GLY A 318 -6.51 0.45 7.72
CA GLY A 318 -7.90 0.67 8.09
C GLY A 318 -8.14 0.59 9.60
N PHE A 319 -7.20 1.08 10.41
CA PHE A 319 -7.40 1.24 11.85
C PHE A 319 -8.46 2.32 12.14
N LEU A 320 -8.53 3.33 11.27
CA LEU A 320 -9.60 4.31 11.19
C LEU A 320 -10.28 4.15 9.81
N PRO A 321 -11.47 3.53 9.75
CA PRO A 321 -12.16 3.29 8.48
C PRO A 321 -12.74 4.58 7.89
N GLY A 322 -12.92 4.63 6.57
CA GLY A 322 -13.54 5.74 5.83
C GLY A 322 -12.66 6.98 5.63
N VAL A 323 -11.35 6.87 5.85
CA VAL A 323 -10.44 8.02 5.93
C VAL A 323 -9.20 7.82 5.07
N ALA A 324 -8.82 8.88 4.33
CA ALA A 324 -7.50 9.02 3.72
C ALA A 324 -6.64 9.99 4.54
N ILE A 325 -5.48 9.55 5.01
CA ILE A 325 -4.60 10.35 5.86
C ILE A 325 -3.33 10.78 5.10
N ASP A 326 -3.11 12.10 4.98
CA ASP A 326 -1.91 12.68 4.42
C ASP A 326 -1.16 13.53 5.47
N GLN A 327 0.16 13.57 5.33
CA GLN A 327 1.11 13.95 6.38
C GLN A 327 2.11 14.97 5.84
N HIS A 328 2.80 15.70 6.72
CA HIS A 328 3.57 16.91 6.38
C HIS A 328 2.74 17.87 5.54
N PHE A 329 1.47 18.03 5.92
CA PHE A 329 0.43 18.45 4.99
C PHE A 329 0.62 19.88 4.48
N ALA A 330 0.61 20.88 5.37
CA ALA A 330 0.90 22.25 4.99
C ALA A 330 2.36 22.43 4.56
N GLN A 331 3.29 21.75 5.22
CA GLN A 331 4.74 21.89 4.97
C GLN A 331 5.15 21.45 3.55
N ARG A 332 4.36 20.59 2.91
CA ARG A 332 4.57 20.13 1.54
C ARG A 332 3.48 20.58 0.57
N ASN A 333 2.67 21.57 0.95
CA ASN A 333 1.60 22.14 0.14
C ASN A 333 0.65 21.11 -0.49
N ARG A 334 0.13 20.18 0.32
CA ARG A 334 -0.61 19.00 -0.15
C ARG A 334 -2.13 19.19 -0.29
N PHE A 335 -2.61 20.42 -0.16
CA PHE A 335 -4.04 20.76 -0.20
C PHE A 335 -4.72 20.36 -1.51
N ALA A 336 -4.12 20.69 -2.66
CA ALA A 336 -4.68 20.39 -3.97
C ALA A 336 -4.77 18.87 -4.22
N ASP A 337 -3.73 18.13 -3.79
CA ASP A 337 -3.70 16.67 -3.89
C ASP A 337 -4.86 16.06 -3.10
N MET A 338 -5.06 16.45 -1.84
CA MET A 338 -6.17 15.94 -1.02
C MET A 338 -7.54 16.31 -1.61
N ALA A 339 -7.69 17.56 -2.07
CA ALA A 339 -8.90 17.98 -2.75
C ALA A 339 -9.20 17.13 -4.00
N SER A 340 -8.18 16.71 -4.75
CA SER A 340 -8.32 15.83 -5.91
C SER A 340 -8.79 14.42 -5.52
N LEU A 341 -8.28 13.88 -4.41
CA LEU A 341 -8.65 12.57 -3.90
C LEU A 341 -10.12 12.55 -3.46
N VAL A 342 -10.55 13.48 -2.61
CA VAL A 342 -11.95 13.51 -2.16
C VAL A 342 -12.92 13.92 -3.26
N LYS A 343 -12.46 14.64 -4.30
CA LYS A 343 -13.27 14.87 -5.50
C LYS A 343 -13.49 13.58 -6.28
N ARG A 344 -12.48 12.72 -6.37
CA ARG A 344 -12.58 11.40 -7.02
C ARG A 344 -13.39 10.41 -6.19
N TYR A 345 -13.24 10.47 -4.87
CA TYR A 345 -13.85 9.58 -3.90
C TYR A 345 -14.58 10.38 -2.81
N PRO A 346 -15.77 10.95 -3.11
CA PRO A 346 -16.48 11.84 -2.20
C PRO A 346 -16.95 11.19 -0.90
N GLN A 347 -16.97 9.86 -0.86
CA GLN A 347 -17.34 9.09 0.33
C GLN A 347 -16.18 8.90 1.33
N VAL A 348 -14.95 9.28 0.97
CA VAL A 348 -13.76 9.23 1.83
C VAL A 348 -13.55 10.58 2.49
N LEU A 349 -13.37 10.59 3.82
CA LEU A 349 -12.95 11.79 4.54
C LEU A 349 -11.43 11.98 4.37
N GLY A 350 -11.02 13.10 3.79
CA GLY A 350 -9.61 13.46 3.69
C GLY A 350 -9.11 14.12 4.97
N VAL A 351 -8.00 13.66 5.52
CA VAL A 351 -7.39 14.20 6.76
C VAL A 351 -5.93 14.55 6.49
N GLY A 352 -5.65 15.85 6.42
CA GLY A 352 -4.30 16.39 6.30
C GLY A 352 -3.74 16.78 7.66
N ILE A 353 -2.61 16.22 8.08
CA ILE A 353 -2.00 16.48 9.40
C ILE A 353 -0.65 17.18 9.21
N ASP A 354 -0.50 18.34 9.86
CA ASP A 354 0.74 19.10 9.85
C ASP A 354 1.86 18.42 10.64
N GLU A 355 3.10 18.80 10.33
CA GLU A 355 4.26 18.38 11.11
C GLU A 355 4.14 18.70 12.61
N ALA A 356 4.78 17.86 13.43
CA ALA A 356 4.78 17.86 14.89
C ALA A 356 3.38 17.86 15.54
N THR A 357 2.33 17.58 14.77
CA THR A 357 0.93 17.62 15.19
C THR A 357 0.35 16.22 15.16
N ALA A 358 -0.44 15.89 16.17
CA ALA A 358 -1.09 14.61 16.36
C ALA A 358 -2.62 14.77 16.32
N LEU A 359 -3.28 13.84 15.64
CA LEU A 359 -4.70 13.57 15.79
C LEU A 359 -4.86 12.34 16.68
N ILE A 360 -5.45 12.49 17.87
CA ILE A 360 -5.67 11.41 18.83
C ILE A 360 -7.13 11.00 18.77
N VAL A 361 -7.41 9.77 18.34
CA VAL A 361 -8.78 9.29 18.12
C VAL A 361 -9.19 8.29 19.20
N LYS A 362 -10.36 8.49 19.80
CA LYS A 362 -11.04 7.54 20.70
C LYS A 362 -12.53 7.54 20.39
N GLY A 363 -13.11 6.36 20.12
CA GLY A 363 -14.48 6.29 19.60
C GLY A 363 -14.59 7.08 18.30
N ASN A 364 -15.58 7.96 18.21
CA ASN A 364 -15.86 8.85 17.08
C ASN A 364 -15.28 10.26 17.26
N VAL A 365 -14.50 10.54 18.32
CA VAL A 365 -13.94 11.86 18.59
C VAL A 365 -12.43 11.86 18.37
N ALA A 366 -11.94 12.93 17.74
CA ALA A 366 -10.54 13.12 17.42
C ALA A 366 -10.01 14.46 17.96
N GLU A 367 -9.04 14.41 18.86
CA GLU A 367 -8.43 15.57 19.49
C GLU A 367 -7.14 15.98 18.79
N VAL A 368 -6.96 17.28 18.53
CA VAL A 368 -5.73 17.82 17.92
C VAL A 368 -4.76 18.29 18.99
N ARG A 369 -3.51 17.83 18.92
CA ARG A 369 -2.41 18.21 19.82
C ARG A 369 -1.13 18.51 19.04
N GLY A 370 -0.29 19.41 19.56
CA GLY A 370 0.94 19.86 18.90
C GLY A 370 0.85 21.31 18.40
N PRO A 371 1.83 21.80 17.62
CA PRO A 371 1.91 23.21 17.25
C PRO A 371 1.14 23.58 15.97
N GLY A 372 0.74 22.60 15.14
CA GLY A 372 0.06 22.82 13.87
C GLY A 372 -1.45 22.57 13.92
N LYS A 373 -2.01 22.23 12.75
CA LYS A 373 -3.44 21.98 12.57
C LYS A 373 -3.70 20.61 11.93
N VAL A 374 -4.96 20.20 11.99
CA VAL A 374 -5.49 19.09 11.19
C VAL A 374 -6.57 19.64 10.25
N HIS A 375 -6.51 19.24 8.99
CA HIS A 375 -7.35 19.73 7.91
C HIS A 375 -8.29 18.61 7.43
N PHE A 376 -9.60 18.81 7.55
CA PHE A 376 -10.63 17.86 7.17
C PHE A 376 -11.28 18.27 5.85
N PHE A 377 -11.17 17.41 4.85
CA PHE A 377 -11.76 17.54 3.53
C PHE A 377 -12.95 16.60 3.44
N ASP A 378 -14.15 17.15 3.53
CA ASP A 378 -15.39 16.38 3.52
C ASP A 378 -16.28 16.81 2.35
N ARG A 379 -16.74 15.83 1.58
CA ARG A 379 -17.63 16.01 0.42
C ARG A 379 -19.02 15.41 0.67
N SER A 380 -19.28 14.88 1.85
CA SER A 380 -20.60 14.41 2.25
C SER A 380 -21.61 15.56 2.30
N PRO A 381 -22.92 15.26 2.21
CA PRO A 381 -23.96 16.27 2.36
C PRO A 381 -23.87 17.04 3.69
N ASP A 382 -23.48 16.34 4.77
CA ASP A 382 -23.39 16.86 6.13
C ASP A 382 -22.11 17.66 6.41
N ALA A 383 -21.21 17.75 5.43
CA ALA A 383 -19.96 18.48 5.56
C ALA A 383 -20.20 19.98 5.85
N VAL A 384 -19.49 20.51 6.85
CA VAL A 384 -19.42 21.96 7.12
C VAL A 384 -18.94 22.69 5.87
N LYS A 385 -19.76 23.60 5.35
CA LYS A 385 -19.41 24.40 4.18
C LYS A 385 -18.43 25.50 4.58
N THR A 386 -17.28 25.53 3.92
CA THR A 386 -16.27 26.57 4.10
C THR A 386 -15.84 27.10 2.73
N ASP A 387 -15.40 28.36 2.67
CA ASP A 387 -14.92 28.98 1.43
C ASP A 387 -13.68 28.27 0.86
N LEU A 388 -12.90 27.63 1.74
CA LEU A 388 -11.69 26.90 1.39
C LEU A 388 -11.98 25.46 0.91
N GLY A 389 -13.20 24.95 1.11
CA GLY A 389 -13.57 23.57 0.80
C GLY A 389 -13.00 22.51 1.76
N TYR A 390 -12.45 22.96 2.90
CA TYR A 390 -11.99 22.12 4.01
C TYR A 390 -12.09 22.88 5.34
N LEU A 391 -12.14 22.13 6.44
CA LEU A 391 -12.15 22.65 7.81
C LEU A 391 -10.77 22.47 8.45
N SER A 392 -10.21 23.51 9.06
CA SER A 392 -8.94 23.43 9.78
C SER A 392 -9.16 23.50 11.29
N VAL A 393 -8.77 22.45 12.00
CA VAL A 393 -8.93 22.34 13.46
C VAL A 393 -7.57 22.57 14.12
N PRO A 394 -7.44 23.62 14.97
CA PRO A 394 -6.20 23.90 15.67
C PRO A 394 -6.01 22.98 16.89
N SER A 395 -4.77 22.94 17.39
CA SER A 395 -4.43 22.30 18.65
C SER A 395 -5.34 22.72 19.80
N GLY A 396 -5.69 21.76 20.66
CA GLY A 396 -6.58 21.96 21.79
C GLY A 396 -8.07 21.81 21.49
N LYS A 397 -8.46 21.71 20.21
CA LYS A 397 -9.83 21.44 19.80
C LYS A 397 -10.01 19.96 19.40
N ALA A 398 -11.27 19.53 19.38
CA ALA A 398 -11.66 18.19 18.99
C ALA A 398 -12.64 18.23 17.81
N PHE A 399 -12.61 17.20 16.97
CA PHE A 399 -13.51 16.98 15.85
C PHE A 399 -14.35 15.73 16.13
N ASP A 400 -15.65 15.81 15.91
CA ASP A 400 -16.60 14.70 16.03
C ASP A 400 -16.89 14.14 14.64
N PHE A 401 -16.53 12.88 14.40
CA PHE A 401 -16.67 12.24 13.10
C PHE A 401 -18.13 11.94 12.72
N ASP A 402 -19.04 11.82 13.68
CA ASP A 402 -20.45 11.60 13.38
C ASP A 402 -21.14 12.92 13.03
N LYS A 403 -20.82 13.99 13.78
CA LYS A 403 -21.37 15.34 13.54
C LYS A 403 -20.67 16.11 12.42
N ARG A 404 -19.53 15.61 11.94
CA ARG A 404 -18.67 16.25 10.92
C ARG A 404 -18.27 17.69 11.28
N SER A 405 -18.10 17.98 12.56
CA SER A 405 -17.87 19.35 13.06
C SER A 405 -16.91 19.39 14.24
N VAL A 406 -16.43 20.61 14.55
CA VAL A 406 -15.60 20.86 15.73
C VAL A 406 -16.49 20.83 16.98
N LEU A 407 -16.06 20.13 18.01
CA LEU A 407 -16.70 20.21 19.33
C LEU A 407 -16.35 21.56 19.96
N GLU A 408 -17.37 22.33 20.32
CA GLU A 408 -17.20 23.50 21.16
C GLU A 408 -16.82 23.04 22.58
N GLN A 409 -15.87 23.73 23.21
CA GLN A 409 -15.58 23.47 24.61
C GLN A 409 -16.71 24.13 25.41
N GLU A 410 -17.45 23.35 26.19
CA GLU A 410 -18.22 23.91 27.31
C GLU A 410 -17.20 24.58 28.25
N ASN A 411 -17.35 25.89 28.45
CA ASN A 411 -16.50 26.70 29.32
C ASN A 411 -16.63 26.32 30.79
#